data_AF-A0A182RUM8-F1
#
_entry.id   AF-A0A182RUM8-F1
#
_cell.length_a   1.000
_cell.length_b   1.000
_cell.length_c   1.000
_cell.angle_alpha   90.00
_cell.angle_beta   90.00
_cell.angle_gamma   90.00
#
_symmetry.space_group_name_H-M   'P 1'
#
loop_
_entity.id
_entity.type
_entity.pdbx_description
1 polymer ?
#
loop_
_entity_poly.entity_id
_entity_poly.type
_entity_poly.pdbx_seq_one_letter_code
_entity_poly.pdbx_strand_id
1 'polypeptide(L)'
;MKFPLPSISTLQKNAQKINLKQGILDDIMEFVVEKIIEYDPAADEILGPYNNIQVVVARGLFKNRKQPIFIGFDQKMTDEIILSIIGQLYDKGINVVAVVSNNYQNNVGCWKNLGAHDYTRPFFCTSSYIKKHGPRMLKLTGNWLVDHGFMYDDKQITAKPLWKLLHARAEAEMTPIFKIN
;
A
#
# COMPACT_ATOMS: atom_id res chain seq x y z
N MET A 1 -0.44 -26.56 35.26
CA MET A 1 0.99 -26.27 35.06
C MET A 1 1.20 -24.77 35.28
N LYS A 2 2.08 -24.35 36.20
CA LYS A 2 2.51 -22.95 36.34
C LYS A 2 3.73 -22.76 35.42
N PHE A 3 3.56 -22.07 34.31
CA PHE A 3 4.67 -21.70 33.44
C PHE A 3 5.45 -20.53 34.08
N PRO A 4 6.79 -20.53 34.01
CA PRO A 4 7.62 -19.44 34.53
C PRO A 4 7.58 -18.24 33.58
N LEU A 5 6.42 -17.59 33.50
CA LEU A 5 6.22 -16.38 32.68
C LEU A 5 6.33 -15.13 33.56
N PRO A 6 6.90 -14.04 33.03
CA PRO A 6 6.93 -12.76 33.73
C PRO A 6 5.52 -12.22 33.97
N SER A 7 5.36 -11.38 35.00
CA SER A 7 4.09 -10.71 35.26
C SER A 7 3.73 -9.73 34.14
N ILE A 8 2.43 -9.45 33.99
CA ILE A 8 1.92 -8.46 33.03
C ILE A 8 2.59 -7.09 33.25
N SER A 9 2.78 -6.68 34.51
CA SER A 9 3.45 -5.43 34.86
C SER A 9 4.91 -5.39 34.37
N THR A 10 5.62 -6.52 34.44
CA THR A 10 7.00 -6.63 33.93
C THR A 10 7.02 -6.56 32.40
N LEU A 11 6.06 -7.19 31.73
CA LEU A 11 5.90 -7.12 30.27
C LEU A 11 5.62 -5.68 29.81
N GLN A 12 4.66 -4.99 30.44
CA GLN A 12 4.31 -3.60 30.13
C GLN A 12 5.51 -2.66 30.32
N LYS A 13 6.23 -2.79 31.44
CA LYS A 13 7.44 -1.99 31.71
C LYS A 13 8.54 -2.20 30.67
N ASN A 14 8.67 -3.42 30.14
CA ASN A 14 9.64 -3.69 29.08
C ASN A 14 9.15 -3.19 27.71
N ALA A 15 7.84 -3.30 27.42
CA ALA A 15 7.24 -2.80 26.19
C ALA A 15 7.33 -1.27 26.07
N GLN A 16 7.20 -0.54 27.19
CA GLN A 16 7.38 0.92 27.24
C GLN A 16 8.76 1.42 26.81
N LYS A 17 9.77 0.53 26.77
CA LYS A 17 11.10 0.90 26.27
C LYS A 17 11.15 1.04 24.75
N ILE A 18 10.15 0.50 24.05
CA ILE A 18 10.06 0.59 22.60
C ILE A 18 9.39 1.93 22.27
N ASN A 19 10.17 2.85 21.70
CA ASN A 19 9.69 4.19 21.34
C ASN A 19 9.43 4.25 19.83
N LEU A 20 8.16 4.35 19.45
CA LEU A 20 7.75 4.51 18.07
C LEU A 20 7.42 5.97 17.82
N LYS A 21 8.25 6.63 17.01
CA LYS A 21 7.96 7.99 16.55
C LYS A 21 7.57 7.97 15.08
N GLN A 22 6.81 8.99 14.67
CA GLN A 22 6.58 9.28 13.27
C GLN A 22 7.92 9.40 12.53
N GLY A 23 7.99 8.81 11.34
CA GLY A 23 9.21 8.81 10.52
C GLY A 23 9.65 7.40 10.13
N ILE A 24 10.94 7.29 9.83
CA ILE A 24 11.56 6.03 9.43
C ILE A 24 11.78 5.18 10.68
N LEU A 25 11.32 3.93 10.64
CA LEU A 25 11.38 3.01 11.76
C LEU A 25 12.68 2.22 11.72
N ASP A 26 13.36 2.17 12.86
CA ASP A 26 14.48 1.24 13.06
C ASP A 26 14.04 -0.13 13.59
N ASP A 27 12.80 -0.24 14.12
CA ASP A 27 12.27 -1.44 14.79
C ASP A 27 11.09 -2.10 14.02
N ILE A 28 10.83 -3.40 14.27
CA ILE A 28 9.83 -4.24 13.58
C ILE A 28 8.46 -4.15 14.27
N MET A 29 7.37 -3.82 13.55
CA MET A 29 5.99 -3.82 14.10
C MET A 29 4.86 -4.13 13.10
N GLU A 30 3.62 -4.25 13.57
CA GLU A 30 2.37 -4.32 12.80
C GLU A 30 1.37 -3.29 13.37
N PHE A 31 0.51 -2.71 12.53
CA PHE A 31 -0.36 -1.59 12.93
C PHE A 31 -1.82 -1.80 12.48
N VAL A 32 -2.75 -1.46 13.38
CA VAL A 32 -4.19 -1.25 13.13
C VAL A 32 -4.55 0.05 13.84
N VAL A 33 -5.27 0.96 13.19
CA VAL A 33 -5.53 2.29 13.76
C VAL A 33 -6.99 2.73 13.59
N GLU A 34 -7.54 3.28 14.67
CA GLU A 34 -8.86 3.93 14.76
C GLU A 34 -8.70 5.46 14.92
N LYS A 35 -9.73 6.21 14.54
CA LYS A 35 -9.73 7.68 14.60
C LYS A 35 -10.13 8.16 15.99
N ILE A 36 -9.16 8.28 16.89
CA ILE A 36 -9.36 8.66 18.29
C ILE A 36 -8.35 9.77 18.66
N ILE A 37 -8.71 10.61 19.65
CA ILE A 37 -7.77 11.52 20.32
C ILE A 37 -7.26 10.79 21.56
N GLU A 38 -5.96 10.66 21.70
CA GLU A 38 -5.34 10.00 22.84
C GLU A 38 -4.32 10.93 23.50
N TYR A 39 -4.18 10.83 24.81
CA TYR A 39 -3.11 11.49 25.54
C TYR A 39 -2.06 10.43 25.89
N ASP A 40 -0.81 10.66 25.50
CA ASP A 40 0.34 9.86 25.92
C ASP A 40 0.98 10.51 27.16
N PRO A 41 0.78 9.95 28.37
CA PRO A 41 1.36 10.51 29.59
C PRO A 41 2.88 10.36 29.68
N ALA A 42 3.48 9.45 28.91
CA ALA A 42 4.93 9.21 28.95
C ALA A 42 5.69 10.26 28.14
N ALA A 43 5.12 10.70 27.02
CA ALA A 43 5.65 11.77 26.19
C ALA A 43 5.07 13.16 26.54
N ASP A 44 4.03 13.20 27.38
CA ASP A 44 3.25 14.39 27.72
C ASP A 44 2.71 15.10 26.47
N GLU A 45 2.07 14.32 25.59
CA GLU A 45 1.53 14.83 24.33
C GLU A 45 0.12 14.32 24.03
N ILE A 46 -0.65 15.12 23.28
CA ILE A 46 -1.96 14.74 22.76
C ILE A 46 -1.77 14.29 21.30
N LEU A 47 -2.11 13.04 21.03
CA LEU A 47 -2.09 12.42 19.72
C LEU A 47 -3.47 12.50 19.05
N GLY A 48 -3.47 12.86 17.76
CA GLY A 48 -4.66 12.87 16.94
C GLY A 48 -5.61 14.08 17.16
N PRO A 49 -6.79 14.06 16.52
CA PRO A 49 -7.30 12.98 15.67
C PRO A 49 -6.68 13.05 14.27
N TYR A 50 -6.08 11.96 13.81
CA TYR A 50 -5.54 11.86 12.46
C TYR A 50 -6.54 11.23 11.49
N ASN A 51 -6.52 11.64 10.23
CA ASN A 51 -7.45 11.12 9.21
C ASN A 51 -6.86 9.95 8.43
N ASN A 52 -5.56 9.95 8.20
CA ASN A 52 -4.86 8.96 7.40
C ASN A 52 -3.52 8.60 8.04
N ILE A 53 -3.11 7.36 7.80
CA ILE A 53 -1.78 6.88 8.16
C ILE A 53 -1.12 6.34 6.91
N GLN A 54 0.10 6.80 6.70
CA GLN A 54 0.93 6.36 5.62
C GLN A 54 1.98 5.39 6.16
N VAL A 55 1.95 4.15 5.65
CA VAL A 55 2.93 3.13 6.01
C VAL A 55 3.73 2.74 4.77
N VAL A 56 5.06 2.66 4.90
CA VAL A 56 5.93 2.02 3.89
C VAL A 56 6.44 0.71 4.45
N VAL A 57 6.39 -0.34 3.63
CA VAL A 57 6.83 -1.68 3.99
C VAL A 57 7.95 -2.11 3.05
N ALA A 58 9.12 -2.42 3.61
CA ALA A 58 10.18 -3.13 2.90
C ALA A 58 9.75 -4.58 2.69
N ARG A 59 9.80 -5.06 1.44
CA ARG A 59 9.52 -6.45 1.11
C ARG A 59 10.71 -7.07 0.37
N GLY A 60 11.15 -8.23 0.84
CA GLY A 60 12.15 -9.02 0.15
C GLY A 60 11.62 -9.49 -1.21
N LEU A 61 12.42 -9.29 -2.26
CA LEU A 61 12.05 -9.72 -3.61
C LEU A 61 12.13 -11.25 -3.75
N PHE A 62 13.21 -11.84 -3.25
CA PHE A 62 13.49 -13.29 -3.34
C PHE A 62 13.21 -14.05 -2.04
N LYS A 63 12.93 -13.33 -0.94
CA LYS A 63 12.65 -13.92 0.38
C LYS A 63 11.31 -13.42 0.87
N ASN A 64 10.53 -14.28 1.51
CA ASN A 64 9.24 -13.92 2.10
C ASN A 64 9.43 -13.15 3.42
N ARG A 65 10.10 -11.99 3.35
CA ARG A 65 10.29 -11.06 4.48
C ARG A 65 9.55 -9.77 4.17
N LYS A 66 8.81 -9.26 5.15
CA LYS A 66 8.14 -7.96 5.10
C LYS A 66 8.36 -7.26 6.43
N GLN A 67 8.59 -5.96 6.41
CA GLN A 67 8.78 -5.15 7.61
C GLN A 67 8.34 -3.72 7.32
N PRO A 68 7.48 -3.09 8.14
CA PRO A 68 7.26 -1.66 8.01
C PRO A 68 8.52 -0.89 8.37
N ILE A 69 8.82 0.12 7.59
CA ILE A 69 10.02 0.94 7.69
C ILE A 69 9.70 2.43 7.79
N PHE A 70 8.44 2.82 7.65
CA PHE A 70 8.02 4.21 7.78
C PHE A 70 6.57 4.29 8.23
N ILE A 71 6.27 5.25 9.11
CA ILE A 71 4.92 5.67 9.49
C ILE A 71 4.83 7.19 9.44
N GLY A 72 3.79 7.70 8.78
CA GLY A 72 3.43 9.13 8.76
C GLY A 72 1.96 9.32 9.10
N PHE A 73 1.65 10.21 10.03
CA PHE A 73 0.26 10.59 10.36
C PHE A 73 -0.14 11.85 9.59
N ASP A 74 -1.26 11.79 8.86
CA ASP A 74 -1.76 12.85 7.95
C ASP A 74 -0.72 13.46 7.00
N GLN A 75 0.37 12.71 6.77
CA GLN A 75 1.50 13.10 5.97
C GLN A 75 1.36 12.49 4.58
N LYS A 76 1.62 13.30 3.54
CA LYS A 76 1.70 12.81 2.16
C LYS A 76 3.09 12.27 1.87
N MET A 77 3.17 11.20 1.08
CA MET A 77 4.44 10.69 0.57
C MET A 77 5.03 11.68 -0.42
N THR A 78 6.26 12.12 -0.15
CA THR A 78 7.06 12.95 -1.04
C THR A 78 8.21 12.14 -1.61
N ASP A 79 8.76 12.63 -2.71
CA ASP A 79 10.02 12.18 -3.29
C ASP A 79 11.17 12.21 -2.28
N GLU A 80 11.26 13.27 -1.48
CA GLU A 80 12.26 13.41 -0.40
C GLU A 80 12.18 12.28 0.62
N ILE A 81 10.97 11.92 1.09
CA ILE A 81 10.77 10.81 2.04
C ILE A 81 11.20 9.49 1.40
N ILE A 82 10.82 9.25 0.14
CA ILE A 82 11.18 8.03 -0.59
C ILE A 82 12.71 7.92 -0.73
N LEU A 83 13.38 9.00 -1.14
CA LEU A 83 14.82 9.03 -1.32
C LEU A 83 15.56 8.87 0.02
N SER A 84 15.07 9.47 1.10
CA SER A 84 15.60 9.28 2.45
C SER A 84 15.50 7.83 2.91
N ILE A 85 14.34 7.19 2.71
CA ILE A 85 14.14 5.77 2.99
C ILE A 85 15.13 4.90 2.19
N ILE A 86 15.28 5.16 0.89
CA ILE A 86 16.20 4.42 0.04
C ILE A 86 17.65 4.59 0.51
N GLY A 87 18.05 5.81 0.86
CA GLY A 87 19.38 6.10 1.40
C GLY A 87 19.67 5.32 2.68
N GLN A 88 18.76 5.34 3.65
CA GLN A 88 18.94 4.59 4.90
C GLN A 88 18.95 3.07 4.71
N LEU A 89 18.17 2.55 3.76
CA LEU A 89 18.22 1.12 3.41
C LEU A 89 19.55 0.78 2.74
N TYR A 90 20.06 1.65 1.88
CA TYR A 90 21.35 1.48 1.23
C TYR A 90 22.50 1.45 2.24
N ASP A 91 22.50 2.36 3.22
CA ASP A 91 23.50 2.41 4.30
C ASP A 91 23.47 1.13 5.16
N LYS A 92 22.30 0.49 5.28
CA LYS A 92 22.12 -0.82 5.94
C LYS A 92 22.47 -2.01 5.02
N GLY A 93 23.00 -1.77 3.83
CA GLY A 93 23.38 -2.80 2.84
C GLY A 93 22.20 -3.43 2.10
N ILE A 94 21.04 -2.79 2.11
CA ILE A 94 19.82 -3.27 1.44
C ILE A 94 19.63 -2.50 0.14
N ASN A 95 19.79 -3.19 -0.98
CA ASN A 95 19.54 -2.60 -2.29
C ASN A 95 18.03 -2.55 -2.60
N VAL A 96 17.50 -1.33 -2.76
CA VAL A 96 16.12 -1.12 -3.23
C VAL A 96 16.11 -1.16 -4.76
N VAL A 97 15.35 -2.10 -5.32
CA VAL A 97 15.26 -2.29 -6.78
C VAL A 97 13.93 -1.81 -7.36
N ALA A 98 12.91 -1.63 -6.53
CA ALA A 98 11.61 -1.17 -6.96
C ALA A 98 10.83 -0.53 -5.81
N VAL A 99 10.04 0.49 -6.14
CA VAL A 99 9.03 1.10 -5.27
C VAL A 99 7.65 0.85 -5.86
N VAL A 100 6.73 0.40 -5.02
CA VAL A 100 5.35 0.12 -5.41
C VAL A 100 4.45 1.10 -4.69
N SER A 101 3.67 1.87 -5.44
CA SER A 101 2.67 2.77 -4.87
C SER A 101 1.32 2.62 -5.57
N ASN A 102 0.29 3.13 -4.92
CA ASN A 102 -1.04 3.18 -5.50
C ASN A 102 -1.15 4.34 -6.52
N ASN A 103 -2.13 4.25 -7.42
CA ASN A 103 -2.30 5.21 -8.52
C ASN A 103 -3.17 6.43 -8.15
N TYR A 104 -3.18 6.83 -6.87
CA TYR A 104 -3.95 8.01 -6.47
C TYR A 104 -3.28 9.30 -6.97
N GLN A 105 -4.07 10.33 -7.24
CA GLN A 105 -3.61 11.62 -7.81
C GLN A 105 -2.38 12.18 -7.07
N ASN A 106 -2.38 12.05 -5.73
CA ASN A 106 -1.31 12.52 -4.86
C ASN A 106 0.05 11.84 -5.14
N ASN A 107 0.06 10.59 -5.59
CA ASN A 107 1.30 9.86 -5.90
C ASN A 107 1.81 10.14 -7.31
N VAL A 108 0.94 10.54 -8.24
CA VAL A 108 1.31 10.83 -9.62
C VAL A 108 2.24 12.04 -9.70
N GLY A 109 2.03 13.05 -8.85
CA GLY A 109 2.95 14.19 -8.73
C GLY A 109 4.34 13.75 -8.27
N CYS A 110 4.41 12.92 -7.23
CA CYS A 110 5.66 12.35 -6.72
C CYS A 110 6.40 11.53 -7.80
N TRP A 111 5.69 10.72 -8.60
CA TRP A 111 6.33 9.97 -9.69
C TRP A 111 6.94 10.86 -10.76
N LYS A 112 6.27 11.97 -11.10
CA LYS A 112 6.79 12.93 -12.07
C LYS A 112 8.10 13.54 -11.59
N ASN A 113 8.15 13.96 -10.32
CA ASN A 113 9.36 14.52 -9.71
C ASN A 113 10.51 13.52 -9.67
N LEU A 114 10.22 12.25 -9.38
CA LEU A 114 11.19 11.17 -9.43
C LEU A 114 11.64 10.83 -10.87
N GLY A 115 10.97 11.34 -11.90
CA GLY A 115 11.31 11.06 -13.31
C GLY A 115 10.61 9.84 -13.90
N ALA A 116 9.75 9.16 -13.14
CA ALA A 116 8.98 7.99 -13.58
C ALA A 116 7.62 8.38 -14.20
N HIS A 117 7.63 9.33 -15.14
CA HIS A 117 6.44 9.79 -15.86
C HIS A 117 6.26 9.14 -17.22
N ASP A 118 7.34 8.57 -17.77
CA ASP A 118 7.35 7.89 -19.07
C ASP A 118 7.23 6.38 -18.86
N TYR A 119 6.27 5.75 -19.52
CA TYR A 119 6.07 4.30 -19.44
C TYR A 119 7.21 3.52 -20.11
N THR A 120 7.93 4.14 -21.04
CA THR A 120 9.13 3.58 -21.67
C THR A 120 10.36 3.71 -20.75
N ARG A 121 10.30 4.61 -19.78
CA ARG A 121 11.34 4.85 -18.77
C ARG A 121 10.75 4.91 -17.35
N PRO A 122 10.20 3.80 -16.83
CA PRO A 122 9.51 3.77 -15.54
C PRO A 122 10.48 3.65 -14.35
N PHE A 123 11.67 4.27 -14.46
CA PHE A 123 12.74 4.17 -13.49
C PHE A 123 13.14 5.55 -12.97
N PHE A 124 13.52 5.60 -11.70
CA PHE A 124 14.12 6.75 -11.06
C PHE A 124 15.39 6.30 -10.34
N CYS A 125 16.43 7.14 -10.32
CA CYS A 125 17.74 6.82 -9.75
C CYS A 125 18.31 5.47 -10.24
N THR A 126 19.00 5.51 -11.40
CA THR A 126 19.81 4.49 -12.12
C THR A 126 19.52 2.97 -12.07
N SER A 127 18.59 2.44 -11.27
CA SER A 127 18.23 1.01 -11.22
C SER A 127 16.93 0.71 -10.45
N SER A 128 16.20 1.71 -9.91
CA SER A 128 14.93 1.49 -9.20
C SER A 128 13.71 1.73 -10.08
N TYR A 129 12.80 0.75 -10.14
CA TYR A 129 11.56 0.84 -10.91
C TYR A 129 10.38 1.35 -10.07
N ILE A 130 9.49 2.16 -10.64
CA ILE A 130 8.15 2.40 -10.07
C ILE A 130 7.16 1.44 -10.70
N LYS A 131 6.53 0.59 -9.88
CA LYS A 131 5.45 -0.30 -10.33
C LYS A 131 4.11 0.18 -9.81
N LYS A 132 3.14 0.28 -10.71
CA LYS A 132 1.73 0.53 -10.37
C LYS A 132 1.11 -0.71 -9.73
N HIS A 133 0.20 -0.50 -8.78
CA HIS A 133 -0.52 -1.60 -8.12
C HIS A 133 -1.48 -2.33 -9.09
N GLY A 134 -1.08 -3.51 -9.56
CA GLY A 134 -1.76 -4.29 -10.60
C GLY A 134 -3.25 -4.58 -10.36
N PRO A 135 -3.67 -5.11 -9.20
CA PRO A 135 -5.09 -5.41 -8.93
C PRO A 135 -6.00 -4.18 -9.04
N ARG A 136 -5.47 -2.99 -8.71
CA ARG A 136 -6.24 -1.74 -8.79
C ARG A 136 -6.45 -1.30 -10.24
N MET A 137 -5.45 -1.51 -11.10
CA MET A 137 -5.60 -1.26 -12.54
C MET A 137 -6.70 -2.14 -13.14
N LEU A 138 -6.70 -3.44 -12.82
CA LEU A 138 -7.73 -4.37 -13.29
C LEU A 138 -9.13 -3.95 -12.82
N LYS A 139 -9.27 -3.52 -11.56
CA LYS A 139 -10.53 -2.99 -11.04
C LYS A 139 -11.00 -1.74 -11.82
N LEU A 140 -10.10 -0.79 -12.08
CA LEU A 140 -10.42 0.42 -12.83
C LEU A 140 -10.82 0.10 -14.28
N THR A 141 -10.09 -0.79 -14.94
CA THR A 141 -10.43 -1.26 -16.29
C THR A 141 -11.79 -1.96 -16.32
N GLY A 142 -12.08 -2.80 -15.32
CA GLY A 142 -13.38 -3.43 -15.15
C GLY A 142 -14.52 -2.42 -15.00
N ASN A 143 -14.37 -1.44 -14.11
CA ASN A 143 -15.33 -0.35 -13.95
C ASN A 143 -15.53 0.41 -15.27
N TRP A 144 -14.45 0.74 -15.97
CA TRP A 144 -14.53 1.49 -17.23
C TRP A 144 -15.26 0.70 -18.33
N LEU A 145 -15.02 -0.62 -18.42
CA LEU A 145 -15.75 -1.51 -19.34
C LEU A 145 -17.26 -1.56 -19.02
N VAL A 146 -17.62 -1.60 -17.75
CA VAL A 146 -19.03 -1.64 -17.30
C VAL A 146 -19.74 -0.31 -17.57
N ASP A 147 -19.11 0.80 -17.20
CA ASP A 147 -19.74 2.12 -17.23
C ASP A 147 -19.78 2.72 -18.64
N HIS A 148 -18.71 2.52 -19.44
CA HIS A 148 -18.51 3.24 -20.71
C HIS A 148 -18.18 2.29 -21.88
N GLY A 149 -17.37 1.27 -21.64
CA GLY A 149 -16.72 0.50 -22.70
C GLY A 149 -15.44 1.17 -23.21
N PHE A 150 -14.79 0.56 -24.20
CA PHE A 150 -13.53 1.04 -24.78
C PHE A 150 -13.41 0.75 -26.26
N MET A 151 -12.65 1.59 -26.98
CA MET A 151 -12.30 1.35 -28.37
C MET A 151 -11.09 0.42 -28.45
N TYR A 152 -11.18 -0.61 -29.28
CA TYR A 152 -10.10 -1.54 -29.57
C TYR A 152 -10.20 -1.97 -31.04
N ASP A 153 -9.15 -1.74 -31.83
CA ASP A 153 -9.12 -1.99 -33.28
C ASP A 153 -10.38 -1.47 -34.00
N ASP A 154 -10.67 -0.17 -33.80
CA ASP A 154 -11.83 0.54 -34.34
C ASP A 154 -13.21 -0.04 -33.97
N LYS A 155 -13.26 -0.97 -33.01
CA LYS A 155 -14.48 -1.56 -32.49
C LYS A 155 -14.77 -1.08 -31.09
N GLN A 156 -16.02 -0.73 -30.84
CA GLN A 156 -16.49 -0.39 -29.52
C GLN A 156 -16.78 -1.67 -28.72
N ILE A 157 -15.95 -1.95 -27.72
CA ILE A 157 -16.15 -3.03 -26.75
C ILE A 157 -16.94 -2.45 -25.58
N THR A 158 -18.08 -3.07 -25.23
CA THR A 158 -18.93 -2.64 -24.12
C THR A 158 -19.33 -3.84 -23.27
N ALA A 159 -19.88 -3.61 -22.08
CA ALA A 159 -20.43 -4.69 -21.24
C ALA A 159 -21.76 -5.25 -21.77
N LYS A 160 -22.37 -4.69 -22.82
CA LYS A 160 -23.69 -5.13 -23.34
C LYS A 160 -23.76 -6.63 -23.69
N PRO A 161 -22.76 -7.22 -24.39
CA PRO A 161 -22.78 -8.66 -24.69
C PRO A 161 -22.71 -9.51 -23.42
N LEU A 162 -21.98 -9.05 -22.40
CA LEU A 162 -21.88 -9.72 -21.10
C LEU A 162 -23.24 -9.74 -20.38
N TRP A 163 -23.93 -8.59 -20.32
CA TRP A 163 -25.27 -8.50 -19.74
C TRP A 163 -26.29 -9.35 -20.49
N LYS A 164 -26.26 -9.34 -21.82
CA LYS A 164 -27.13 -10.19 -22.65
C LYS A 164 -26.90 -11.68 -22.36
N LEU A 165 -25.65 -12.09 -22.20
CA LEU A 165 -25.27 -13.46 -21.87
C LEU A 165 -25.78 -13.88 -20.48
N LEU A 166 -25.64 -12.99 -19.48
CA LEU A 166 -26.12 -13.21 -18.12
C LEU A 166 -27.65 -13.36 -18.08
N HIS A 167 -28.40 -12.46 -18.71
CA HIS A 167 -29.86 -12.55 -18.77
C HIS A 167 -30.34 -13.81 -19.48
N ALA A 168 -29.71 -14.19 -20.61
CA ALA A 168 -30.09 -15.39 -21.36
C ALA A 168 -29.83 -16.70 -20.59
N ARG A 169 -29.05 -16.66 -19.50
CA ARG A 169 -28.65 -17.83 -18.70
C ARG A 169 -29.06 -17.73 -17.24
N ALA A 170 -29.82 -16.70 -16.85
CA ALA A 170 -30.25 -16.47 -15.47
C ALA A 170 -31.17 -17.59 -14.93
N GLU A 171 -31.89 -18.26 -15.82
CA GLU A 171 -32.86 -19.33 -15.47
C GLU A 171 -32.28 -20.75 -15.63
N ALA A 172 -31.02 -20.89 -16.04
CA ALA A 172 -30.41 -22.20 -16.26
C ALA A 172 -29.87 -22.79 -14.94
N GLU A 173 -30.29 -24.01 -14.57
CA GLU A 173 -29.83 -24.72 -13.36
C GLU A 173 -28.30 -24.91 -13.30
N MET A 174 -27.65 -25.04 -14.46
CA MET A 174 -26.19 -24.99 -14.58
C MET A 174 -25.79 -23.97 -15.64
N THR A 175 -25.05 -22.95 -15.21
CA THR A 175 -24.45 -21.96 -16.10
C THR A 175 -22.93 -22.10 -16.09
N PRO A 176 -22.25 -22.12 -17.27
CA PRO A 176 -20.78 -22.07 -17.33
C PRO A 176 -20.24 -20.70 -16.84
N ILE A 177 -21.11 -19.76 -16.50
CA ILE A 177 -20.82 -18.37 -16.15
C ILE A 177 -20.94 -18.12 -14.63
N PHE A 178 -20.98 -19.19 -13.81
CA PHE A 178 -21.20 -19.16 -12.35
C PHE A 178 -20.25 -18.29 -11.49
N LYS A 179 -19.15 -17.80 -12.06
CA LYS A 179 -18.21 -16.88 -11.38
C LYS A 179 -18.54 -15.40 -11.61
N ILE A 180 -19.45 -15.11 -12.52
CA ILE A 180 -19.91 -13.77 -12.88
C ILE A 180 -21.37 -13.72 -12.42
N ASN A 181 -21.56 -13.37 -11.15
CA ASN A 181 -22.87 -13.15 -10.54
C ASN A 181 -23.15 -11.65 -10.46
#